data_AF-A0A6I4U1R3-F1
#
_entry.id   AF-A0A6I4U1R3-F1
#
_cell.length_a   1.000
_cell.length_b   1.000
_cell.length_c   1.000
_cell.angle_alpha   90.00
_cell.angle_beta   90.00
_cell.angle_gamma   90.00
#
_symmetry.space_group_name_H-M   'P 1'
#
loop_
_entity.id
_entity.type
_entity.pdbx_description
1 polymer ?
#
loop_
_entity_poly.entity_id
_entity_poly.type
_entity_poly.pdbx_seq_one_letter_code
_entity_poly.pdbx_strand_id
1 'polypeptide(L)'
;MADWYKIPTSSRMTADEYRANINGLNIFFGAVLGFVLADAQAATMAQFVCLLLVASSLVVMIFYIAQSPYKLFYTVVTGTAIAVLPLIIETFEGPPVPKLQATLAVWAAMILMLQLVPHDKAPAAADE
;
A
#
# COMPACT_ATOMS: atom_id res chain seq x y z
N MET A 1 29.98 11.72 -6.30
CA MET A 1 29.97 12.29 -4.93
C MET A 1 28.56 12.76 -4.64
N ALA A 2 27.97 12.39 -3.50
CA ALA A 2 26.60 12.79 -3.16
C ALA A 2 26.57 14.29 -2.82
N ASP A 3 25.76 15.07 -3.54
CA ASP A 3 25.60 16.52 -3.33
C ASP A 3 24.62 16.80 -2.17
N TRP A 4 25.06 16.50 -0.94
CA TRP A 4 24.26 16.61 0.30
C TRP A 4 23.78 18.03 0.65
N TYR A 5 24.30 19.06 -0.03
CA TYR A 5 24.02 20.49 0.23
C TYR A 5 23.06 21.12 -0.78
N LYS A 6 22.67 20.41 -1.85
CA LYS A 6 21.78 20.97 -2.87
C LYS A 6 20.32 20.79 -2.45
N ILE A 7 19.65 21.90 -2.15
CA ILE A 7 18.19 21.92 -1.98
C ILE A 7 17.57 21.81 -3.38
N PRO A 8 16.68 20.84 -3.64
CA PRO A 8 16.05 20.71 -4.94
C PRO A 8 15.26 21.98 -5.28
N THR A 9 15.68 22.66 -6.35
CA THR A 9 15.06 23.91 -6.84
C THR A 9 13.84 23.67 -7.71
N SER A 10 13.47 22.40 -7.95
CA SER A 10 12.35 21.96 -8.77
C SER A 10 11.32 21.23 -7.90
N SER A 11 10.04 21.54 -8.10
CA SER A 11 8.91 20.85 -7.46
C SER A 11 8.64 19.44 -8.03
N ARG A 12 9.44 18.96 -9.00
CA ARG A 12 9.29 17.64 -9.61
C ARG A 12 10.13 16.62 -8.85
N MET A 13 9.49 15.51 -8.47
CA MET A 13 10.16 14.41 -7.78
C MET A 13 10.93 13.55 -8.79
N THR A 14 12.17 13.20 -8.50
CA THR A 14 12.94 12.28 -9.32
C THR A 14 12.37 10.85 -9.23
N ALA A 15 12.67 10.01 -10.21
CA ALA A 15 12.24 8.60 -10.20
C ALA A 15 12.79 7.84 -8.97
N ASP A 16 13.99 8.19 -8.51
CA ASP A 16 14.63 7.58 -7.34
C ASP A 16 13.97 8.04 -6.03
N GLU A 17 13.64 9.32 -5.90
CA GLU A 17 12.87 9.83 -4.76
C GLU A 17 11.46 9.22 -4.73
N TYR A 18 10.80 9.04 -5.88
CA TYR A 18 9.51 8.34 -5.96
C TYR A 18 9.63 6.90 -5.42
N ARG A 19 10.62 6.16 -5.91
CA ARG A 19 10.87 4.77 -5.48
C ARG A 19 11.21 4.69 -4.00
N ALA A 20 12.04 5.60 -3.50
CA ALA A 20 12.39 5.67 -2.09
C ALA A 20 11.17 5.93 -1.20
N ASN A 21 10.29 6.86 -1.60
CA ASN A 21 9.05 7.14 -0.89
C ASN A 21 8.11 5.92 -0.87
N ILE A 22 7.87 5.28 -2.01
CA ILE A 22 7.01 4.08 -2.09
C ILE A 22 7.58 2.94 -1.22
N ASN A 23 8.89 2.69 -1.31
CA ASN A 23 9.54 1.66 -0.49
C ASN A 23 9.45 1.98 1.01
N GLY A 24 9.67 3.24 1.39
CA GLY A 24 9.54 3.71 2.77
C GLY A 24 8.13 3.50 3.33
N LEU A 25 7.10 3.88 2.56
CA LEU A 25 5.70 3.62 2.93
C LEU A 25 5.43 2.13 3.09
N ASN A 26 5.93 1.30 2.17
CA ASN A 26 5.67 -0.12 2.20
C ASN A 26 6.28 -0.81 3.42
N ILE A 27 7.50 -0.43 3.81
CA ILE A 27 8.15 -0.93 5.02
C ILE A 27 7.39 -0.47 6.27
N PHE A 28 7.06 0.81 6.34
CA PHE A 28 6.38 1.39 7.50
C PHE A 28 5.00 0.75 7.73
N PHE A 29 4.15 0.73 6.70
CA PHE A 29 2.81 0.16 6.83
C PHE A 29 2.83 -1.37 6.94
N GLY A 30 3.80 -2.05 6.34
CA GLY A 30 4.00 -3.49 6.57
C GLY A 30 4.26 -3.80 8.04
N ALA A 31 5.08 -2.99 8.72
CA ALA A 31 5.32 -3.13 10.15
C ALA A 31 4.08 -2.80 11.01
N VAL A 32 3.38 -1.69 10.68
CA VAL A 32 2.13 -1.31 11.37
C VAL A 32 1.07 -2.40 11.22
N LEU A 33 0.97 -3.02 10.03
CA LEU A 33 0.03 -4.11 9.78
C LEU A 33 0.32 -5.33 10.66
N GLY A 34 1.59 -5.68 10.86
CA GLY A 34 1.98 -6.75 11.79
C GLY A 34 1.49 -6.48 13.22
N PHE A 35 1.62 -5.25 13.70
CA PHE A 35 1.08 -4.84 15.00
C PHE A 35 -0.45 -4.92 15.06
N VAL A 36 -1.13 -4.48 14.00
CA VAL A 36 -2.59 -4.53 13.91
C VAL A 36 -3.12 -5.97 13.90
N LEU A 37 -2.42 -6.88 13.22
CA LEU A 37 -2.78 -8.30 13.20
C LEU A 37 -2.48 -9.00 14.53
N ALA A 38 -1.48 -8.54 15.28
CA ALA A 38 -1.21 -9.06 16.63
C ALA A 38 -2.34 -8.73 17.63
N ASP A 39 -3.17 -7.71 17.35
CA ASP A 39 -4.36 -7.35 18.13
C ASP A 39 -5.51 -8.37 17.95
N ALA A 40 -5.42 -9.28 16.96
CA ALA A 40 -6.42 -10.31 16.66
C ALA A 40 -6.37 -11.53 17.61
N GLN A 41 -6.13 -11.30 18.91
CA GLN A 41 -5.81 -12.34 19.90
C GLN A 41 -6.94 -13.37 20.13
N ALA A 42 -8.18 -13.02 19.78
CA ALA A 42 -9.35 -13.89 19.91
C ALA A 42 -9.57 -14.83 18.70
N ALA A 43 -8.74 -14.74 17.66
CA ALA A 43 -8.88 -15.60 16.48
C ALA A 43 -8.55 -17.06 16.78
N THR A 44 -9.37 -17.97 16.27
CA THR A 44 -8.94 -19.34 16.02
C THR A 44 -7.81 -19.37 14.98
N MET A 45 -7.00 -20.43 14.96
CA MET A 45 -5.93 -20.58 13.97
C MET A 45 -6.44 -20.44 12.53
N ALA A 46 -7.60 -21.02 12.21
CA ALA A 46 -8.19 -20.94 10.87
C ALA A 46 -8.58 -19.50 10.51
N GLN A 47 -9.22 -18.76 11.43
CA GLN A 47 -9.58 -17.36 11.23
C GLN A 47 -8.34 -16.49 11.03
N PHE A 48 -7.27 -16.74 11.79
CA PHE A 48 -6.01 -16.02 11.66
C PHE A 48 -5.35 -16.26 10.29
N VAL A 49 -5.34 -17.50 9.81
CA VAL A 49 -4.81 -17.83 8.46
C VAL A 49 -5.65 -17.15 7.37
N CYS A 50 -6.97 -17.19 7.46
CA CYS A 50 -7.85 -16.48 6.51
C CYS A 50 -7.61 -14.97 6.53
N LEU A 51 -7.50 -14.39 7.73
CA LEU A 51 -7.22 -12.96 7.90
C LEU A 51 -5.87 -12.58 7.28
N LEU A 52 -4.83 -13.40 7.48
CA LEU A 52 -3.53 -13.21 6.85
C LEU A 52 -3.61 -13.28 5.33
N LEU A 53 -4.35 -14.24 4.78
CA LEU A 53 -4.54 -14.37 3.33
C LEU A 53 -5.26 -13.14 2.74
N VAL A 54 -6.31 -12.66 3.41
CA VAL A 54 -7.04 -11.45 2.97
C VAL A 54 -6.16 -10.21 3.08
N ALA A 55 -5.48 -10.02 4.21
CA ALA A 55 -4.63 -8.86 4.44
C ALA A 55 -3.45 -8.84 3.46
N SER A 56 -2.75 -9.95 3.28
CA SER A 56 -1.64 -10.05 2.31
C SER A 56 -2.11 -9.79 0.87
N SER A 57 -3.28 -10.30 0.48
CA SER A 57 -3.87 -10.02 -0.84
C SER A 57 -4.13 -8.52 -1.03
N LEU A 58 -4.68 -7.84 -0.02
CA LEU A 58 -4.88 -6.38 -0.05
C LEU A 58 -3.56 -5.61 -0.13
N VAL A 59 -2.52 -6.06 0.58
CA VAL A 59 -1.18 -5.44 0.48
C VAL A 59 -0.62 -5.56 -0.94
N VAL A 60 -0.74 -6.72 -1.59
CA VAL A 60 -0.32 -6.90 -2.97
C VAL A 60 -1.10 -5.99 -3.92
N MET A 61 -2.41 -5.86 -3.71
CA MET A 61 -3.25 -4.93 -4.47
C MET A 61 -2.82 -3.47 -4.30
N ILE A 62 -2.45 -3.06 -3.08
CA ILE A 62 -1.87 -1.74 -2.79
C ILE A 62 -0.55 -1.55 -3.56
N PHE A 63 0.29 -2.58 -3.66
CA PHE A 63 1.54 -2.50 -4.45
C PHE A 63 1.27 -2.33 -5.94
N TYR A 64 0.21 -2.96 -6.47
CA TYR A 64 -0.19 -2.75 -7.86
C TYR A 64 -0.62 -1.31 -8.16
N ILE A 65 -1.15 -0.56 -7.19
CA ILE A 65 -1.42 0.88 -7.38
C ILE A 65 -0.12 1.63 -7.72
N ALA A 66 0.99 1.28 -7.06
CA ALA A 66 2.27 1.96 -7.25
C ALA A 66 3.00 1.56 -8.55
N GLN A 67 2.90 0.28 -8.94
CA GLN A 67 3.73 -0.31 -10.00
C GLN A 67 3.01 -0.52 -11.34
N SER A 68 1.67 -0.56 -11.36
CA SER A 68 0.91 -0.89 -12.57
C SER A 68 0.70 0.33 -13.49
N PRO A 69 0.67 0.13 -14.82
CA PRO A 69 0.23 1.17 -15.76
C PRO A 69 -1.27 1.51 -15.62
N TYR A 70 -2.11 0.56 -15.17
CA TYR A 70 -3.57 0.72 -15.05
C TYR A 70 -4.00 1.30 -13.69
N LYS A 71 -3.37 2.41 -13.28
CA LYS A 71 -3.50 2.97 -11.92
C LYS A 71 -4.94 3.18 -11.47
N LEU A 72 -5.80 3.73 -12.34
CA LEU A 72 -7.20 4.01 -12.00
C LEU A 72 -8.00 2.73 -11.73
N PHE A 73 -7.80 1.69 -12.54
CA PHE A 73 -8.44 0.40 -12.34
C PHE A 73 -8.03 -0.22 -11.00
N TYR A 74 -6.71 -0.30 -10.73
CA TYR A 74 -6.21 -0.85 -9.46
C TYR A 74 -6.63 0.00 -8.26
N THR A 75 -6.72 1.33 -8.41
CA THR A 75 -7.24 2.20 -7.34
C THR A 75 -8.68 1.86 -6.98
N VAL A 76 -9.56 1.74 -7.98
CA VAL A 76 -10.97 1.42 -7.78
C VAL A 76 -11.13 0.01 -7.19
N VAL A 77 -10.41 -0.97 -7.75
CA VAL A 77 -10.48 -2.36 -7.27
C VAL A 77 -9.97 -2.47 -5.83
N THR A 78 -8.80 -1.91 -5.52
CA THR A 78 -8.24 -1.93 -4.16
C THR A 78 -9.12 -1.17 -3.18
N GLY A 79 -9.61 0.02 -3.56
CA GLY A 79 -10.53 0.80 -2.73
C GLY A 79 -11.83 0.05 -2.43
N THR A 80 -12.38 -0.63 -3.43
CA THR A 80 -13.57 -1.48 -3.27
C THR A 80 -13.27 -2.66 -2.33
N ALA A 81 -12.14 -3.35 -2.51
CA ALA A 81 -11.73 -4.46 -1.67
C ALA A 81 -11.53 -4.04 -0.20
N ILE A 82 -10.97 -2.86 0.05
CA ILE A 82 -10.86 -2.28 1.41
C ILE A 82 -12.24 -1.91 1.97
N ALA A 83 -13.16 -1.39 1.15
CA ALA A 83 -14.50 -1.01 1.59
C ALA A 83 -15.33 -2.24 2.02
N VAL A 84 -15.21 -3.35 1.29
CA VAL A 84 -15.94 -4.60 1.59
C VAL A 84 -15.19 -5.52 2.57
N LEU A 85 -14.01 -5.12 3.04
CA LEU A 85 -13.21 -5.91 3.98
C LEU A 85 -13.99 -6.37 5.23
N PRO A 86 -14.82 -5.53 5.90
CA PRO A 86 -15.61 -5.99 7.04
C PRO A 86 -16.53 -7.16 6.68
N LEU A 87 -17.18 -7.12 5.52
CA LEU A 87 -18.06 -8.18 5.02
C LEU A 87 -17.28 -9.47 4.73
N ILE A 88 -16.06 -9.34 4.20
CA ILE A 88 -15.17 -10.48 3.97
C ILE A 88 -14.80 -11.14 5.30
N ILE A 89 -14.46 -10.35 6.32
CA ILE A 89 -14.11 -10.85 7.67
C ILE A 89 -15.31 -11.57 8.30
N GLU A 90 -16.51 -11.00 8.19
CA GLU A 90 -17.75 -11.60 8.69
C GLU A 90 -18.04 -12.96 8.01
N THR A 91 -17.72 -13.11 6.73
CA THR A 91 -17.99 -14.35 5.96
C THR A 91 -17.30 -15.59 6.53
N PHE A 92 -16.13 -15.44 7.15
CA PHE A 92 -15.41 -16.53 7.81
C PHE A 92 -15.46 -16.45 9.34
N GLU A 93 -16.40 -15.68 9.89
CA GLU A 93 -16.54 -15.43 11.34
C GLU A 93 -15.23 -14.91 11.97
N GLY A 94 -14.46 -14.12 11.22
CA GLY A 94 -13.18 -13.60 11.68
C GLY A 94 -13.33 -12.63 12.85
N PRO A 95 -12.28 -12.46 13.68
CA PRO A 95 -12.33 -11.49 14.77
C PRO A 95 -12.48 -10.06 14.20
N PRO A 96 -13.17 -9.16 14.92
CA PRO A 96 -13.17 -7.76 14.57
C PRO A 96 -11.75 -7.21 14.74
N VAL A 97 -11.18 -6.66 13.66
CA VAL A 97 -9.89 -5.94 13.70
C VAL A 97 -10.14 -4.50 13.27
N PRO A 98 -10.61 -3.62 14.19
CA PRO A 98 -11.14 -2.30 13.83
C PRO A 98 -10.12 -1.41 13.13
N LYS A 99 -8.83 -1.61 13.44
CA LYS A 99 -7.73 -0.80 12.89
C LYS A 99 -7.27 -1.28 11.51
N LEU A 100 -7.57 -2.52 11.11
CA LEU A 100 -7.06 -3.11 9.86
C LEU A 100 -7.53 -2.34 8.63
N GLN A 101 -8.84 -2.06 8.54
CA GLN A 101 -9.40 -1.32 7.43
C GLN A 101 -8.82 0.10 7.35
N ALA A 102 -8.72 0.79 8.49
CA ALA A 102 -8.15 2.13 8.56
C ALA A 102 -6.67 2.15 8.14
N THR A 103 -5.86 1.19 8.60
CA THR A 103 -4.45 1.07 8.22
C THR A 103 -4.30 0.87 6.71
N LEU A 104 -5.07 -0.04 6.12
CA LEU A 104 -5.03 -0.29 4.68
C LEU A 104 -5.53 0.90 3.86
N ALA A 105 -6.59 1.57 4.32
CA ALA A 105 -7.14 2.75 3.68
C ALA A 105 -6.13 3.92 3.67
N VAL A 106 -5.48 4.18 4.80
CA VAL A 106 -4.45 5.23 4.90
C VAL A 106 -3.24 4.87 4.04
N TRP A 107 -2.80 3.61 4.04
CA TRP A 107 -1.69 3.17 3.20
C TRP A 107 -1.99 3.37 1.71
N ALA A 108 -3.17 2.92 1.25
CA ALA A 108 -3.62 3.12 -0.12
C ALA A 108 -3.70 4.62 -0.45
N ALA A 109 -4.29 5.44 0.43
CA ALA A 109 -4.39 6.88 0.24
C ALA A 109 -3.02 7.56 0.10
N MET A 110 -2.04 7.17 0.92
CA MET A 110 -0.68 7.73 0.84
C MET A 110 0.02 7.36 -0.46
N ILE A 111 -0.14 6.12 -0.95
CA ILE A 111 0.38 5.74 -2.27
C ILE A 111 -0.30 6.55 -3.37
N LEU A 112 -1.62 6.76 -3.29
CA LEU A 112 -2.36 7.57 -4.25
C LEU A 112 -1.91 9.03 -4.24
N MET A 113 -1.66 9.61 -3.07
CA MET A 113 -1.12 10.97 -2.95
C MET A 113 0.23 11.09 -3.66
N LEU A 114 1.14 10.12 -3.47
CA LEU A 114 2.43 10.11 -4.18
C LEU A 114 2.27 9.95 -5.69
N GLN A 115 1.25 9.23 -6.15
CA GLN A 115 0.96 9.09 -7.58
C GLN A 115 0.48 10.38 -8.24
N LEU A 116 -0.14 11.29 -7.47
CA LEU A 116 -0.58 12.60 -7.96
C LEU A 116 0.58 13.60 -8.04
N VAL A 117 1.69 13.35 -7.36
CA VAL A 117 2.88 14.20 -7.44
C VAL A 117 3.54 14.03 -8.82
N PRO A 118 3.80 15.13 -9.55
CA PRO A 118 4.57 15.09 -10.78
C PRO A 118 5.96 14.50 -10.51
N HIS A 119 6.23 13.37 -11.13
CA HIS A 119 7.52 12.70 -11.06
C HIS A 119 7.98 12.36 -12.46
N ASP A 120 9.29 12.35 -12.65
CA ASP A 120 9.84 11.95 -13.94
C ASP A 120 9.61 10.44 -14.13
N LYS A 121 8.86 10.09 -15.17
CA LYS A 121 8.77 8.69 -15.62
C LYS A 121 10.18 8.27 -15.98
N ALA A 122 10.63 7.13 -15.43
CA ALA A 122 11.91 6.53 -15.82
C ALA A 122 12.00 6.56 -17.37
N PRO A 123 13.13 7.02 -17.94
CA PRO A 123 13.26 7.10 -19.38
C PRO A 123 12.95 5.72 -19.95
N ALA A 124 11.97 5.66 -20.86
CA ALA A 124 11.77 4.47 -21.67
C ALA A 124 13.14 4.13 -22.24
N ALA A 125 13.63 2.92 -21.95
CA ALA A 125 14.86 2.43 -22.54
C ALA A 125 14.77 2.73 -24.04
N ALA A 126 15.72 3.51 -24.55
CA ALA A 126 15.81 3.76 -25.97
C ALA A 126 15.82 2.38 -26.64
N ASP A 127 14.83 2.13 -27.48
CA ASP A 127 14.79 0.97 -28.35
C ASP A 127 16.07 1.03 -29.21
N GLU A 128 17.04 0.16 -28.90
CA GLU A 128 18.14 -0.23 -29.80
C GLU A 128 17.79 -1.53 -30.52
#